data_AF-A0A534MHM7-F1
#
_entry.id   AF-A0A534MHM7-F1
#
_cell.length_a   1.000
_cell.length_b   1.000
_cell.length_c   1.000
_cell.angle_alpha   90.00
_cell.angle_beta   90.00
_cell.angle_gamma   90.00
#
_symmetry.space_group_name_H-M   'P 1'
#
loop_
_entity.id
_entity.type
_entity.pdbx_description
1 polymer ?
#
loop_
_entity_poly.entity_id
_entity_poly.type
_entity_poly.pdbx_seq_one_letter_code
_entity_poly.pdbx_strand_id
1 'polypeptide(L)'
;MDLWREAIIVAATIVAVLVPFLVVPELLERRGYNPRSAFVRAIVWASFLAIVLVPAAAVGYLFSITNPVEWLLGLGFLTIAILWDYYRLNPEKVPWLRSRT
;
A
#
# COMPACT_ATOMS: atom_id res chain seq x y z
N MET A 1 -7.98 24.68 10.01
CA MET A 1 -7.79 23.22 10.11
C MET A 1 -6.71 22.96 11.16
N ASP A 2 -6.85 21.91 11.96
CA ASP A 2 -5.96 21.63 13.10
C ASP A 2 -4.74 20.83 12.60
N LEU A 3 -3.54 21.40 12.74
CA LEU A 3 -2.29 20.88 12.17
C LEU A 3 -2.01 19.43 12.63
N TRP A 4 -2.40 19.11 13.86
CA TRP A 4 -2.27 17.78 14.45
C TRP A 4 -3.12 16.72 13.74
N ARG A 5 -4.33 17.08 13.34
CA ARG A 5 -5.23 16.16 12.62
C ARG A 5 -4.66 15.81 11.25
N GLU A 6 -4.12 16.79 10.53
CA GLU A 6 -3.50 16.58 9.23
C GLU A 6 -2.25 15.70 9.34
N ALA A 7 -1.40 15.97 10.34
CA ALA A 7 -0.21 15.15 10.60
C ALA A 7 -0.56 13.68 10.89
N ILE A 8 -1.61 13.43 11.68
CA ILE A 8 -2.08 12.07 11.98
C ILE A 8 -2.59 11.37 10.71
N ILE A 9 -3.36 12.06 9.88
CA ILE A 9 -3.88 11.49 8.63
C ILE A 9 -2.72 11.12 7.71
N VAL A 10 -1.76 12.02 7.50
CA VAL A 10 -0.57 11.76 6.68
C VAL A 10 0.22 10.58 7.23
N ALA A 11 0.47 10.53 8.54
CA ALA A 11 1.17 9.42 9.17
C ALA A 11 0.43 8.09 9.00
N ALA A 12 -0.89 8.08 9.19
CA ALA A 12 -1.72 6.90 8.99
C ALA A 12 -1.68 6.42 7.52
N THR A 13 -1.72 7.34 6.55
CA THR A 13 -1.59 7.01 5.13
C THR A 13 -0.22 6.40 4.81
N ILE A 14 0.86 6.95 5.36
CA ILE A 14 2.22 6.40 5.18
C ILE A 14 2.27 4.98 5.76
N VAL A 15 1.80 4.78 6.98
CA VAL A 15 1.77 3.47 7.65
C VAL A 15 0.94 2.45 6.87
N ALA A 16 -0.20 2.88 6.32
CA ALA A 16 -1.08 2.02 5.53
C ALA A 16 -0.42 1.46 4.26
N VAL A 17 0.58 2.15 3.71
CA VAL A 17 1.36 1.67 2.56
C VAL A 17 2.61 0.91 3.02
N LEU A 18 3.38 1.47 3.96
CA LEU A 18 4.66 0.87 4.34
C LEU A 18 4.48 -0.48 5.04
N VAL A 19 3.52 -0.63 5.95
CA VAL A 19 3.37 -1.88 6.73
C VAL A 19 3.06 -3.10 5.83
N PRO A 20 2.05 -3.06 4.95
CA PRO A 20 1.76 -4.18 4.06
C PRO A 20 2.89 -4.52 3.10
N PHE A 21 3.58 -3.51 2.55
CA PHE A 21 4.51 -3.74 1.44
C PHE A 21 5.98 -3.85 1.84
N LEU A 22 6.37 -3.41 3.05
CA LEU A 22 7.71 -3.62 3.62
C LEU A 22 7.68 -4.69 4.71
N VAL A 23 6.86 -4.49 5.75
CA VAL A 23 6.94 -5.28 6.99
C VAL A 23 6.37 -6.68 6.83
N VAL A 24 5.17 -6.81 6.27
CA VAL A 24 4.49 -8.10 6.09
C VAL A 24 5.31 -9.10 5.27
N PRO A 25 5.81 -8.76 4.06
CA PRO A 25 6.56 -9.74 3.28
C PRO A 25 7.92 -10.03 3.91
N GLU A 26 8.57 -9.06 4.55
CA GLU A 26 9.83 -9.30 5.26
C GLU A 26 9.64 -10.26 6.44
N LEU A 27 8.56 -10.13 7.20
CA LEU A 27 8.22 -11.06 8.27
C LEU A 27 8.00 -12.49 7.75
N LEU A 28 7.35 -12.63 6.60
CA LEU A 28 7.11 -13.93 5.97
C LEU A 28 8.40 -14.52 5.38
N GLU A 29 9.24 -13.69 4.76
CA GLU A 29 10.57 -14.11 4.28
C GLU A 29 11.45 -14.62 5.42
N ARG A 30 11.45 -13.94 6.58
CA ARG A 30 12.16 -14.39 7.79
C ARG A 30 11.64 -15.73 8.34
N ARG A 31 10.43 -16.13 7.96
CA ARG A 31 9.85 -17.45 8.27
C ARG A 31 10.08 -18.50 7.18
N GLY A 32 10.85 -18.17 6.14
CA GLY A 32 11.21 -19.07 5.04
C GLY A 32 10.22 -19.09 3.88
N TYR A 33 9.22 -18.21 3.86
CA TYR A 33 8.29 -18.14 2.73
C TYR A 33 8.95 -17.46 1.52
N ASN A 34 8.69 -17.99 0.33
CA ASN A 34 9.10 -17.34 -0.91
C ASN A 34 8.30 -16.05 -1.11
N PRO A 35 8.94 -14.87 -1.18
CA PRO A 35 8.22 -13.63 -1.33
C PRO A 35 7.51 -13.50 -2.66
N ARG A 36 7.96 -14.20 -3.71
CA ARG A 36 7.30 -14.22 -5.01
C ARG A 36 6.08 -15.14 -5.06
N SER A 37 5.84 -15.91 -4.00
CA SER A 37 4.68 -16.82 -3.96
C SER A 37 3.36 -16.05 -3.96
N ALA A 38 2.36 -16.61 -4.64
CA ALA A 38 1.00 -16.07 -4.66
C ALA A 38 0.43 -15.95 -3.24
N PHE A 39 0.80 -16.86 -2.33
CA PHE A 39 0.42 -16.82 -0.93
C PHE A 39 0.90 -15.56 -0.21
N VAL A 40 2.20 -15.25 -0.30
CA VAL A 40 2.75 -14.03 0.33
C VAL A 40 2.13 -12.78 -0.29
N ARG A 41 1.93 -12.76 -1.61
CA ARG A 41 1.29 -11.61 -2.28
C ARG A 41 -0.17 -11.43 -1.87
N ALA A 42 -0.92 -12.52 -1.72
CA ALA A 42 -2.28 -12.46 -1.21
C ALA A 42 -2.33 -11.85 0.20
N ILE A 43 -1.41 -12.22 1.09
CA ILE A 43 -1.34 -11.66 2.45
C ILE A 43 -0.96 -10.17 2.42
N VAL A 44 0.03 -9.78 1.61
CA VAL A 44 0.42 -8.37 1.42
C VAL A 44 -0.78 -7.53 0.98
N TRP A 45 -1.45 -7.94 -0.10
CA TRP A 45 -2.61 -7.21 -0.63
C TRP A 45 -3.81 -7.23 0.32
N ALA A 46 -4.08 -8.36 0.97
CA ALA A 46 -5.15 -8.45 1.97
C ALA A 46 -4.90 -7.51 3.16
N SER A 47 -3.67 -7.44 3.65
CA SER A 47 -3.32 -6.53 4.76
C SER A 47 -3.44 -5.05 4.35
N PHE A 48 -3.01 -4.69 3.14
CA PHE A 48 -3.20 -3.36 2.58
C PHE A 48 -4.68 -2.99 2.47
N LEU A 49 -5.48 -3.85 1.83
CA LEU A 49 -6.91 -3.63 1.67
C LEU A 49 -7.62 -3.59 3.02
N ALA A 50 -7.23 -4.40 3.99
CA ALA A 50 -7.82 -4.36 5.33
C ALA A 50 -7.56 -3.01 6.02
N ILE A 51 -6.32 -2.50 5.99
CA ILE A 51 -5.98 -1.22 6.62
C ILE A 51 -6.72 -0.05 5.95
N VAL A 52 -6.91 -0.09 4.64
CA VAL A 52 -7.59 0.99 3.90
C VAL A 52 -9.12 0.87 4.00
N LEU A 53 -9.67 -0.31 3.74
CA LEU A 53 -11.11 -0.50 3.58
C LEU A 53 -11.83 -0.68 4.91
N VAL A 54 -11.23 -1.31 5.93
CA VAL A 54 -11.94 -1.57 7.21
C VAL A 54 -12.30 -0.26 7.91
N PRO A 55 -11.39 0.72 8.10
CA PRO A 55 -11.75 1.99 8.71
C PRO A 55 -12.75 2.77 7.85
N ALA A 56 -12.54 2.79 6.52
CA ALA A 56 -13.43 3.49 5.58
C ALA A 56 -14.85 2.91 5.59
N ALA A 57 -14.99 1.59 5.66
CA ALA A 57 -16.27 0.90 5.78
C ALA A 57 -16.93 1.20 7.15
N ALA A 58 -16.15 1.14 8.23
CA ALA A 58 -16.64 1.33 9.59
C ALA A 58 -17.24 2.72 9.82
N VAL A 59 -16.72 3.76 9.17
CA VAL A 59 -17.27 5.11 9.23
C VAL A 59 -18.31 5.41 8.15
N GLY A 60 -18.71 4.42 7.34
CA GLY A 60 -19.65 4.57 6.24
C GLY A 60 -19.12 5.34 5.02
N TYR A 61 -17.83 5.67 5.01
CA TYR A 61 -17.22 6.54 4.00
C TYR A 61 -17.26 5.94 2.60
N LEU A 62 -17.11 4.61 2.46
CA LEU A 62 -17.10 3.93 1.16
C LEU A 62 -18.38 4.16 0.34
N PHE A 63 -19.51 4.39 0.99
CA PHE A 63 -20.81 4.62 0.33
C PHE A 63 -21.18 6.10 0.24
N SER A 64 -20.35 6.99 0.79
CA SER A 64 -20.59 8.44 0.78
C SER A 64 -19.70 9.19 -0.21
N ILE A 65 -18.80 8.52 -0.93
CA ILE A 65 -17.90 9.15 -1.91
C ILE A 65 -18.70 9.58 -3.15
N THR A 66 -19.04 10.86 -3.21
CA THR A 66 -19.70 11.48 -4.38
C THR A 66 -18.73 12.28 -5.25
N ASN A 67 -17.52 12.55 -4.74
CA ASN A 67 -16.52 13.38 -5.41
C ASN A 67 -15.57 12.53 -6.29
N PRO A 68 -15.47 12.78 -7.61
CA PRO A 68 -14.54 12.09 -8.49
C PRO A 68 -13.06 12.24 -8.10
N VAL A 69 -12.67 13.34 -7.44
CA VAL A 69 -11.28 13.58 -7.03
C VAL A 69 -10.83 12.56 -5.97
N GLU A 70 -11.72 12.20 -5.05
CA GLU A 70 -11.42 11.21 -4.00
C GLU A 70 -11.22 9.82 -4.60
N TRP A 71 -11.97 9.48 -5.65
CA TRP A 71 -11.75 8.27 -6.45
C TRP A 71 -10.39 8.28 -7.16
N LEU A 72 -10.02 9.39 -7.78
CA LEU A 72 -8.72 9.53 -8.45
C LEU A 72 -7.56 9.39 -7.47
N LEU A 73 -7.68 9.95 -6.26
CA LEU A 73 -6.67 9.78 -5.21
C LEU A 73 -6.55 8.31 -4.80
N GLY A 74 -7.68 7.63 -4.57
CA GLY A 74 -7.70 6.19 -4.27
C GLY A 74 -7.04 5.35 -5.37
N LEU A 75 -7.35 5.61 -6.63
CA LEU A 75 -6.73 4.95 -7.79
C LEU A 75 -5.24 5.27 -7.90
N GLY A 76 -4.83 6.51 -7.62
CA GLY A 76 -3.43 6.92 -7.58
C GLY A 76 -2.64 6.14 -6.54
N PHE A 77 -3.16 6.02 -5.31
CA PHE A 77 -2.55 5.22 -4.25
C PHE A 77 -2.46 3.74 -4.62
N LEU A 78 -3.52 3.18 -5.21
CA LEU A 78 -3.52 1.80 -5.69
C LEU A 78 -2.42 1.59 -6.75
N THR A 79 -2.29 2.54 -7.68
CA THR A 79 -1.27 2.49 -8.74
C THR A 79 0.14 2.51 -8.16
N ILE A 80 0.41 3.40 -7.19
CA ILE A 80 1.70 3.46 -6.50
C ILE A 80 2.00 2.13 -5.77
N ALA A 81 1.00 1.57 -5.09
CA ALA A 81 1.12 0.29 -4.41
C ALA A 81 1.45 -0.86 -5.39
N ILE A 82 0.77 -0.91 -6.55
CA ILE A 82 1.04 -1.89 -7.61
C ILE A 82 2.46 -1.73 -8.14
N LEU A 83 2.88 -0.51 -8.46
CA LEU A 83 4.22 -0.23 -8.97
C LEU A 83 5.29 -0.63 -7.96
N TRP A 84 5.09 -0.31 -6.68
CA TRP A 84 6.01 -0.69 -5.61
C TRP A 84 6.13 -2.21 -5.49
N ASP A 85 5.00 -2.91 -5.42
CA ASP A 85 4.96 -4.37 -5.32
C ASP A 85 5.66 -5.04 -6.51
N TYR A 86 5.41 -4.51 -7.72
CA TYR A 86 6.03 -4.96 -8.96
C TYR A 86 7.54 -4.76 -8.97
N TYR A 87 8.04 -3.57 -8.61
CA TYR A 87 9.48 -3.28 -8.58
C TYR A 87 10.21 -4.05 -7.48
N ARG A 88 9.57 -4.29 -6.34
CA ARG A 88 10.11 -5.16 -5.29
C ARG A 88 10.30 -6.60 -5.80
N LEU A 89 9.39 -7.07 -6.66
CA LEU A 89 9.46 -8.38 -7.28
C LEU A 89 10.47 -8.47 -8.44
N ASN A 90 10.64 -7.38 -9.17
CA ASN A 90 11.43 -7.27 -10.40
C ASN A 90 12.46 -6.13 -10.28
N PRO A 91 13.45 -6.22 -9.38
CA PRO A 91 14.40 -5.15 -9.11
C PRO A 91 15.20 -4.73 -10.36
N GLU A 92 15.42 -5.65 -11.30
CA GLU A 92 16.10 -5.41 -12.58
C GLU A 92 15.33 -4.47 -13.53
N LYS A 93 14.01 -4.33 -13.32
CA LYS A 93 13.15 -3.49 -14.17
C LYS A 93 13.05 -2.06 -13.68
N VAL A 94 13.63 -1.75 -12.52
CA VAL A 94 13.61 -0.43 -11.90
C VAL A 94 14.35 0.59 -12.78
N PRO A 95 13.68 1.63 -13.32
CA PRO A 95 14.27 2.56 -14.29
C PRO A 95 15.48 3.33 -13.75
N TRP A 96 15.43 3.77 -12.48
CA TRP A 96 16.48 4.59 -11.88
C TRP A 96 17.72 3.79 -11.44
N LEU A 97 17.57 2.49 -11.16
CA LEU A 97 18.71 1.61 -10.88
C LEU A 97 19.53 1.28 -12.14
N ARG A 98 18.90 1.34 -13.32
CA ARG A 98 19.52 1.07 -14.61
C ARG A 98 20.50 2.16 -15.07
N SER A 99 20.42 3.37 -14.49
CA SER A 99 21.30 4.51 -14.82
C SER A 99 22.69 4.46 -14.16
N ARG A 100 22.94 3.48 -13.27
CA ARG A 100 24.19 3.35 -12.50
C ARG A 100 25.14 2.25 -13.02
N THR A 101 24.81 1.64 -14.15
CA THR A 101 25.61 0.65 -14.88
C THR A 101 25.90 1.18 -16.27
#